data_AF-A0A7X0C6F7-F1
#
_entry.id   AF-A0A7X0C6F7-F1
#
_cell.length_a   1.000
_cell.length_b   1.000
_cell.length_c   1.000
_cell.angle_alpha   90.00
_cell.angle_beta   90.00
_cell.angle_gamma   90.00
#
_symmetry.space_group_name_H-M   'P 1'
#
loop_
_entity.id
_entity.type
_entity.pdbx_description
1 polymer ?
#
loop_
_entity_poly.entity_id
_entity_poly.type
_entity_poly.pdbx_seq_one_letter_code
_entity_poly.pdbx_strand_id
1 'polypeptide(L)'
;MRTAAAILSFLLAIAILPARPATAAASAASLPGGKTTYVISQGHLKAASQQNWVRLGSYRFAADGTVRAALYLWWQRHPKARQRTGTVPDPSCTTKAGGAASRPRACEVLTAGGFTGAPEESRAGTYTLAGDVLTIRWKIAQTWTEQWYVRPSPDGRLARLDLKHSTLATHGYGYGSNAAISTRRAMSSVKAFPGSLRQDLTSWASGKLVTSGNQPFGHSAFRACAATTSCLTYLQPSSRGACQKSGGCPKYGGGTRPDISSIQYYLTMISKSDRRDTLWHWCTCLAMERGEFCYTGNSHVKPLMQIIDDTGAFRGWVGAEASFSTGSRATDMLAVLRISDFR
;
A
#
# COMPACT_ATOMS: atom_id res chain seq x y z
N MET A 1 60.59 63.92 -51.55
CA MET A 1 59.40 63.05 -51.64
C MET A 1 59.71 61.77 -50.89
N ARG A 2 58.91 61.45 -49.86
CA ARG A 2 59.08 60.30 -48.96
C ARG A 2 58.25 59.13 -49.48
N THR A 3 58.81 57.93 -49.60
CA THR A 3 58.04 56.68 -49.69
C THR A 3 58.60 55.69 -48.68
N ALA A 4 57.73 55.34 -47.73
CA ALA A 4 57.99 54.46 -46.60
C ALA A 4 57.71 53.00 -46.98
N ALA A 5 58.58 52.10 -46.50
CA ALA A 5 58.35 50.66 -46.47
C ALA A 5 57.50 50.31 -45.25
N ALA A 6 56.45 49.50 -45.44
CA ALA A 6 55.66 48.92 -44.36
C ALA A 6 55.95 47.42 -44.26
N ILE A 7 56.56 47.01 -43.15
CA ILE A 7 56.81 45.63 -42.75
C ILE A 7 55.62 45.18 -41.88
N LEU A 8 54.94 44.12 -42.29
CA LEU A 8 53.80 43.53 -41.58
C LEU A 8 54.30 42.40 -40.67
N SER A 9 54.38 42.66 -39.37
CA SER A 9 54.73 41.67 -38.34
C SER A 9 53.46 40.95 -37.86
N PHE A 10 53.37 39.63 -38.12
CA PHE A 10 52.32 38.77 -37.58
C PHE A 10 52.74 38.24 -36.20
N LEU A 11 52.11 38.75 -35.13
CA LEU A 11 52.28 38.26 -33.76
C LEU A 11 51.34 37.07 -33.50
N LEU A 12 51.93 35.90 -33.27
CA LEU A 12 51.24 34.67 -32.92
C LEU A 12 50.92 34.67 -31.41
N ALA A 13 49.68 35.02 -31.05
CA ALA A 13 49.21 34.97 -29.67
C ALA A 13 48.80 33.55 -29.28
N ILE A 14 49.63 32.87 -28.48
CA ILE A 14 49.31 31.57 -27.87
C ILE A 14 48.39 31.82 -26.67
N ALA A 15 47.09 31.56 -26.84
CA ALA A 15 46.11 31.62 -25.76
C ALA A 15 46.26 30.40 -24.83
N ILE A 16 46.81 30.61 -23.64
CA ILE A 16 46.86 29.62 -22.55
C ILE A 16 45.45 29.52 -21.94
N LEU A 17 44.66 28.54 -22.39
CA LEU A 17 43.37 28.21 -21.79
C LEU A 17 43.58 27.52 -20.42
N PRO A 18 43.03 28.02 -19.31
CA PRO A 18 43.12 27.34 -18.02
C PRO A 18 42.35 26.01 -18.08
N ALA A 19 43.06 24.90 -17.81
CA ALA A 19 42.49 23.58 -17.68
C ALA A 19 41.46 23.60 -16.53
N ARG A 20 40.17 23.49 -16.87
CA ARG A 20 39.11 23.35 -15.87
C ARG A 20 39.35 22.04 -15.11
N PRO A 21 39.31 22.04 -13.76
CA PRO A 21 39.41 20.81 -12.99
C PRO A 21 38.30 19.87 -13.43
N ALA A 22 38.66 18.64 -13.80
CA ALA A 22 37.71 17.59 -14.10
C ALA A 22 36.85 17.37 -12.85
N THR A 23 35.59 17.74 -12.91
CA THR A 23 34.60 17.36 -11.91
C THR A 23 34.54 15.84 -11.89
N ALA A 24 35.08 15.24 -10.82
CA ALA A 24 35.01 13.81 -10.61
C ALA A 24 33.55 13.37 -10.76
N ALA A 25 33.27 12.52 -11.76
CA ALA A 25 31.95 11.97 -11.96
C ALA A 25 31.59 11.20 -10.69
N ALA A 26 30.62 11.71 -9.93
CA ALA A 26 30.10 10.99 -8.78
C ALA A 26 29.59 9.63 -9.27
N SER A 27 30.16 8.54 -8.75
CA SER A 27 29.72 7.19 -9.10
C SER A 27 28.23 7.06 -8.78
N ALA A 28 27.44 6.64 -9.76
CA ALA A 28 26.01 6.45 -9.59
C ALA A 28 25.75 5.41 -8.49
N ALA A 29 24.94 5.79 -7.50
CA ALA A 29 24.51 4.88 -6.45
C ALA A 29 23.66 3.75 -7.06
N SER A 30 23.99 2.51 -6.71
CA SER A 30 23.23 1.33 -7.14
C SER A 30 21.80 1.38 -6.59
N LEU A 31 20.81 1.38 -7.48
CA LEU A 31 19.40 1.32 -7.10
C LEU A 31 19.09 -0.01 -6.39
N PRO A 32 18.27 -0.01 -5.33
CA PRO A 32 17.86 -1.26 -4.68
C PRO A 32 17.17 -2.15 -5.71
N GLY A 33 17.70 -3.35 -5.95
CA GLY A 33 17.17 -4.31 -6.92
C GLY A 33 17.01 -3.75 -8.34
N GLY A 34 17.76 -2.69 -8.70
CA GLY A 34 17.64 -2.00 -9.97
C GLY A 34 16.33 -1.23 -10.16
N LYS A 35 15.57 -0.93 -9.09
CA LYS A 35 14.24 -0.30 -9.15
C LYS A 35 14.24 1.11 -8.59
N THR A 36 13.47 1.97 -9.22
CA THR A 36 13.33 3.38 -8.80
C THR A 36 12.10 3.64 -7.95
N THR A 37 11.06 2.80 -8.05
CA THR A 37 9.72 3.12 -7.53
C THR A 37 9.19 2.01 -6.67
N TYR A 38 8.93 2.30 -5.39
CA TYR A 38 8.42 1.31 -4.44
C TYR A 38 7.07 1.72 -3.89
N VAL A 39 6.19 0.74 -3.69
CA VAL A 39 5.04 0.86 -2.80
C VAL A 39 5.39 0.22 -1.46
N ILE A 40 5.08 0.88 -0.35
CA ILE A 40 5.53 0.53 1.00
C ILE A 40 4.36 0.51 1.96
N SER A 41 4.32 -0.51 2.83
CA SER A 41 3.53 -0.54 4.06
C SER A 41 4.46 -0.74 5.24
N GLN A 42 4.34 0.06 6.29
CA GLN A 42 5.15 -0.08 7.51
C GLN A 42 4.36 0.35 8.74
N GLY A 43 4.74 -0.15 9.91
CA GLY A 43 4.00 0.15 11.14
C GLY A 43 4.80 -0.09 12.39
N HIS A 44 4.47 0.67 13.42
CA HIS A 44 4.84 0.37 14.80
C HIS A 44 3.66 -0.33 15.44
N LEU A 45 3.77 -1.65 15.52
CA LEU A 45 2.77 -2.53 16.12
C LEU A 45 3.40 -3.22 17.33
N LYS A 46 2.82 -3.01 18.51
CA LYS A 46 3.23 -3.55 19.82
C LYS A 46 2.01 -4.05 20.58
N ALA A 47 2.06 -5.29 21.05
CA ALA A 47 1.03 -5.85 21.92
C ALA A 47 0.86 -5.00 23.18
N ALA A 48 -0.35 -4.96 23.74
CA ALA A 48 -0.75 -4.15 24.89
C ALA A 48 -0.49 -2.62 24.78
N SER A 49 -0.04 -2.11 23.62
CA SER A 49 0.08 -0.68 23.35
C SER A 49 -1.18 -0.13 22.70
N GLN A 50 -1.55 1.10 23.02
CA GLN A 50 -2.58 1.90 22.30
C GLN A 50 -1.95 3.09 21.57
N GLN A 51 -0.64 3.04 21.32
CA GLN A 51 0.11 4.07 20.60
C GLN A 51 0.56 3.58 19.22
N ASN A 52 -0.05 2.51 18.70
CA ASN A 52 0.35 1.93 17.43
C ASN A 52 0.01 2.85 16.26
N TRP A 53 0.83 2.78 15.21
CA TRP A 53 0.61 3.51 13.97
C TRP A 53 1.00 2.66 12.77
N VAL A 54 0.41 2.99 11.63
CA VAL A 54 0.72 2.40 10.33
C VAL A 54 0.88 3.50 9.29
N ARG A 55 1.74 3.23 8.31
CA ARG A 55 1.97 4.05 7.12
C ARG A 55 1.80 3.21 5.87
N LEU A 56 1.35 3.87 4.82
CA LEU A 56 1.22 3.32 3.48
C LEU A 56 1.63 4.39 2.47
N GLY A 57 2.32 4.03 1.41
CA GLY A 57 2.58 4.98 0.33
C GLY A 57 3.69 4.51 -0.59
N SER A 58 4.59 5.41 -0.97
CA SER A 58 5.62 5.11 -1.96
C SER A 58 6.98 5.73 -1.66
N TYR A 59 8.04 5.04 -2.08
CA TYR A 59 9.39 5.58 -2.17
C TYR A 59 9.82 5.78 -3.63
N ARG A 60 10.66 6.79 -3.84
CA ARG A 60 11.35 7.06 -5.12
C ARG A 60 12.85 7.18 -4.86
N PHE A 61 13.63 6.30 -5.47
CA PHE A 61 15.09 6.27 -5.40
C PHE A 61 15.68 6.92 -6.64
N ALA A 62 16.74 7.70 -6.46
CA ALA A 62 17.53 8.28 -7.53
C ALA A 62 18.97 7.75 -7.51
N ALA A 63 19.62 7.75 -8.67
CA ALA A 63 20.99 7.26 -8.83
C ALA A 63 22.05 8.16 -8.17
N ASP A 64 21.65 9.30 -7.59
CA ASP A 64 22.53 10.19 -6.81
C ASP A 64 22.59 9.81 -5.31
N GLY A 65 22.00 8.68 -4.92
CA GLY A 65 21.94 8.22 -3.53
C GLY A 65 20.85 8.89 -2.70
N THR A 66 19.92 9.62 -3.33
CA THR A 66 18.76 10.22 -2.63
C THR A 66 17.50 9.36 -2.75
N VAL A 67 16.65 9.48 -1.73
CA VAL A 67 15.32 8.84 -1.71
C VAL A 67 14.28 9.83 -1.21
N ARG A 68 13.09 9.77 -1.81
CA ARG A 68 11.92 10.53 -1.36
C ARG A 68 10.78 9.58 -1.01
N ALA A 69 9.95 9.97 -0.05
CA ALA A 69 8.73 9.27 0.30
C ALA A 69 7.52 10.19 0.26
N ALA A 70 6.38 9.59 -0.09
CA ALA A 70 5.05 10.17 0.08
C ALA A 70 4.19 9.12 0.78
N LEU A 71 3.74 9.41 2.01
CA LEU A 71 3.15 8.45 2.94
C LEU A 71 1.86 8.99 3.56
N TYR A 72 0.89 8.10 3.70
CA TYR A 72 -0.24 8.27 4.61
C TYR A 72 0.18 7.78 5.99
N LEU A 73 -0.28 8.44 7.05
CA LEU A 73 -0.05 8.05 8.43
C LEU A 73 -1.40 7.93 9.15
N TRP A 74 -1.59 6.79 9.82
CA TRP A 74 -2.72 6.53 10.70
C TRP A 74 -2.20 6.09 12.06
N TRP A 75 -2.61 6.79 13.11
CA TRP A 75 -2.07 6.60 14.46
C TRP A 75 -3.21 6.55 15.48
N GLN A 76 -3.19 5.57 16.38
CA GLN A 76 -4.15 5.48 17.48
C GLN A 76 -4.20 6.74 18.38
N ARG A 77 -3.10 7.49 18.48
CA ARG A 77 -3.07 8.76 19.22
C ARG A 77 -3.86 9.88 18.53
N HIS A 78 -3.91 9.84 17.21
CA HIS A 78 -4.59 10.83 16.36
C HIS A 78 -5.44 10.10 15.32
N PRO A 79 -6.50 9.40 15.77
CA PRO A 79 -7.28 8.54 14.90
C PRO A 79 -8.01 9.39 13.86
N LYS A 80 -8.05 8.90 12.62
CA LYS A 80 -8.85 9.52 11.55
C LYS A 80 -10.12 8.73 11.36
N ALA A 81 -11.26 9.41 11.34
CA ALA A 81 -12.53 8.78 11.01
C ALA A 81 -12.45 8.11 9.64
N ARG A 82 -13.19 7.01 9.46
CA ARG A 82 -13.38 6.39 8.14
C ARG A 82 -13.97 7.41 7.19
N GLN A 83 -13.59 7.31 5.93
CA GLN A 83 -14.03 8.21 4.88
C GLN A 83 -14.76 7.44 3.78
N ARG A 84 -15.83 8.04 3.27
CA ARG A 84 -16.56 7.58 2.10
C ARG A 84 -15.70 7.70 0.83
N THR A 85 -15.81 6.72 -0.05
CA THR A 85 -15.08 6.70 -1.33
C THR A 85 -15.88 7.24 -2.51
N GLY A 86 -17.19 7.49 -2.34
CA GLY A 86 -18.12 7.78 -3.43
C GLY A 86 -18.46 6.56 -4.30
N THR A 87 -17.92 5.37 -4.02
CA THR A 87 -18.27 4.15 -4.74
C THR A 87 -19.41 3.42 -4.03
N VAL A 88 -20.50 3.14 -4.74
CA VAL A 88 -21.57 2.24 -4.32
C VAL A 88 -21.65 1.08 -5.31
N PRO A 89 -21.66 -0.19 -4.86
CA PRO A 89 -21.84 -1.32 -5.75
C PRO A 89 -23.24 -1.31 -6.33
N ASP A 90 -23.33 -1.46 -7.65
CA ASP A 90 -24.60 -1.47 -8.36
C ASP A 90 -25.26 -2.87 -8.35
N PRO A 91 -26.53 -3.01 -8.78
CA PRO A 91 -27.26 -4.28 -8.75
C PRO A 91 -26.62 -5.44 -9.53
N SER A 92 -25.72 -5.16 -10.48
CA SER A 92 -24.98 -6.17 -11.24
C SER A 92 -23.84 -6.82 -10.46
N CYS A 93 -23.44 -6.25 -9.31
CA CYS A 93 -22.42 -6.80 -8.41
C CYS A 93 -22.92 -8.10 -7.75
N THR A 94 -22.93 -9.19 -8.51
CA THR A 94 -23.39 -10.52 -8.08
C THR A 94 -22.20 -11.43 -7.81
N THR A 95 -22.38 -12.38 -6.90
CA THR A 95 -21.39 -13.36 -6.48
C THR A 95 -22.01 -14.75 -6.54
N LYS A 96 -21.20 -15.80 -6.76
CA LYS A 96 -21.68 -17.20 -6.84
C LYS A 96 -21.14 -18.02 -5.68
N ALA A 97 -21.16 -17.45 -4.48
CA ALA A 97 -20.65 -18.13 -3.30
C ALA A 97 -21.76 -18.96 -2.65
N GLY A 98 -21.48 -20.22 -2.31
CA GLY A 98 -22.46 -21.13 -1.71
C GLY A 98 -23.50 -21.71 -2.68
N GLY A 99 -23.22 -21.75 -3.98
CA GLY A 99 -24.05 -22.42 -4.98
C GLY A 99 -25.23 -21.60 -5.52
N ALA A 100 -25.56 -20.46 -4.93
CA ALA A 100 -26.58 -19.53 -5.42
C ALA A 100 -25.99 -18.17 -5.79
N ALA A 101 -26.64 -17.46 -6.72
CA ALA A 101 -26.32 -16.07 -7.00
C ALA A 101 -26.74 -15.21 -5.81
N SER A 102 -25.77 -14.53 -5.19
CA SER A 102 -25.99 -13.65 -4.05
C SER A 102 -25.29 -12.32 -4.25
N ARG A 103 -25.78 -11.26 -3.60
CA ARG A 103 -25.28 -9.89 -3.81
C ARG A 103 -24.83 -9.27 -2.50
N PRO A 104 -23.63 -8.67 -2.46
CA PRO A 104 -23.28 -7.76 -1.38
C PRO A 104 -24.27 -6.61 -1.28
N ARG A 105 -24.44 -6.07 -0.08
CA ARG A 105 -25.34 -4.93 0.13
C ARG A 105 -24.84 -3.69 -0.62
N ALA A 106 -25.75 -2.90 -1.17
CA ALA A 106 -25.44 -1.67 -1.88
C ALA A 106 -25.05 -0.54 -0.92
N CYS A 107 -23.86 -0.66 -0.33
CA CYS A 107 -23.34 0.27 0.67
C CYS A 107 -22.21 1.11 0.10
N GLU A 108 -22.19 2.40 0.43
CA GLU A 108 -21.07 3.26 0.07
C GLU A 108 -19.78 2.76 0.71
N VAL A 109 -18.80 2.45 -0.14
CA VAL A 109 -17.55 1.85 0.28
C VAL A 109 -16.75 2.84 1.10
N LEU A 110 -16.21 2.38 2.23
CA LEU A 110 -15.40 3.18 3.13
C LEU A 110 -13.90 2.86 2.99
N THR A 111 -13.07 3.83 3.31
CA THR A 111 -11.62 3.70 3.45
C THR A 111 -11.13 4.42 4.71
N ALA A 112 -9.83 4.35 5.01
CA ALA A 112 -9.25 5.11 6.11
C ALA A 112 -9.24 6.62 5.81
N GLY A 113 -9.45 7.45 6.84
CA GLY A 113 -9.54 8.90 6.67
C GLY A 113 -8.31 9.51 6.00
N GLY A 114 -8.55 10.40 5.03
CA GLY A 114 -7.51 11.09 4.25
C GLY A 114 -7.01 10.31 3.03
N PHE A 115 -7.31 9.00 2.91
CA PHE A 115 -6.75 8.17 1.83
C PHE A 115 -7.27 8.52 0.43
N THR A 116 -8.40 9.21 0.33
CA THR A 116 -8.93 9.73 -0.95
C THR A 116 -8.16 10.97 -1.44
N GLY A 117 -7.54 11.71 -0.52
CA GLY A 117 -6.70 12.88 -0.81
C GLY A 117 -5.26 12.51 -1.12
N ALA A 118 -4.37 13.49 -1.22
CA ALA A 118 -2.94 13.25 -1.37
C ALA A 118 -2.32 12.76 -0.03
N PRO A 119 -1.17 12.05 -0.07
CA PRO A 119 -0.41 11.75 1.14
C PRO A 119 0.01 13.03 1.85
N GLU A 120 -0.22 13.11 3.16
CA GLU A 120 0.11 14.30 3.98
C GLU A 120 1.57 14.32 4.42
N GLU A 121 2.26 13.16 4.41
CA GLU A 121 3.64 13.04 4.86
C GLU A 121 4.57 12.93 3.65
N SER A 122 5.43 13.94 3.46
CA SER A 122 6.51 13.92 2.45
C SER A 122 7.86 13.93 3.15
N ARG A 123 8.79 13.07 2.70
CA ARG A 123 10.12 12.95 3.30
C ARG A 123 11.20 12.87 2.24
N ALA A 124 12.38 13.39 2.57
CA ALA A 124 13.59 13.23 1.78
C ALA A 124 14.66 12.57 2.65
N GLY A 125 15.54 11.80 2.03
CA GLY A 125 16.59 11.05 2.70
C GLY A 125 17.72 10.71 1.76
N THR A 126 18.69 9.98 2.28
CA THR A 126 19.73 9.32 1.50
C THR A 126 19.67 7.82 1.72
N TYR A 127 20.23 7.06 0.79
CA TYR A 127 20.31 5.62 0.92
C TYR A 127 21.68 5.10 0.49
N THR A 128 22.02 3.93 1.02
CA THR A 128 23.15 3.13 0.59
C THR A 128 22.71 1.68 0.40
N LEU A 129 23.40 0.96 -0.47
CA LEU A 129 23.20 -0.46 -0.71
C LEU A 129 24.52 -1.19 -0.45
N ALA A 130 24.51 -2.13 0.50
CA ALA A 130 25.65 -2.98 0.80
C ALA A 130 25.19 -4.45 0.70
N GLY A 131 25.68 -5.17 -0.32
CA GLY A 131 25.14 -6.49 -0.68
C GLY A 131 23.64 -6.39 -0.99
N ASP A 132 22.83 -7.17 -0.27
CA ASP A 132 21.37 -7.16 -0.37
C ASP A 132 20.68 -6.28 0.68
N VAL A 133 21.44 -5.48 1.44
CA VAL A 133 20.89 -4.62 2.51
C VAL A 133 20.84 -3.17 2.05
N LEU A 134 19.63 -2.67 1.86
CA LEU A 134 19.33 -1.26 1.67
C LEU A 134 19.27 -0.57 3.04
N THR A 135 20.04 0.50 3.22
CA THR A 135 19.93 1.39 4.39
C THR A 135 19.42 2.74 3.95
N ILE A 136 18.35 3.25 4.58
CA ILE A 136 17.79 4.58 4.33
C ILE A 136 17.96 5.43 5.59
N ARG A 137 18.43 6.66 5.41
CA ARG A 137 18.48 7.69 6.45
C ARG A 137 17.60 8.85 6.05
N TRP A 138 16.55 9.09 6.82
CA TRP A 138 15.61 10.17 6.54
C TRP A 138 16.06 11.47 7.19
N LYS A 139 15.94 12.58 6.43
CA LYS A 139 16.27 13.94 6.91
C LYS A 139 15.06 14.51 7.66
N ILE A 140 14.86 14.06 8.89
CA ILE A 140 13.83 14.58 9.80
C ILE A 140 14.46 14.94 11.16
N ALA A 141 13.72 15.65 12.01
CA ALA A 141 14.23 16.17 13.28
C ALA A 141 14.71 15.08 14.27
N GLN A 142 14.15 13.87 14.20
CA GLN A 142 14.56 12.73 15.01
C GLN A 142 15.33 11.70 14.17
N THR A 143 16.18 10.88 14.81
CA THR A 143 16.89 9.81 14.11
C THR A 143 15.91 8.78 13.56
N TRP A 144 15.78 8.74 12.23
CA TRP A 144 15.01 7.72 11.54
C TRP A 144 15.83 7.01 10.47
N THR A 145 16.17 5.77 10.80
CA THR A 145 16.88 4.86 9.91
C THR A 145 15.99 3.67 9.62
N GLU A 146 16.01 3.20 8.38
CA GLU A 146 15.41 1.94 7.97
C GLU A 146 16.48 1.07 7.30
N GLN A 147 16.41 -0.23 7.54
CA GLN A 147 17.15 -1.23 6.81
C GLN A 147 16.18 -2.27 6.24
N TRP A 148 16.40 -2.63 4.99
CA TRP A 148 15.57 -3.57 4.25
C TRP A 148 16.46 -4.62 3.58
N TYR A 149 16.04 -5.88 3.62
CA TYR A 149 16.55 -6.87 2.68
C TYR A 149 15.93 -6.63 1.31
N VAL A 150 16.75 -6.59 0.28
CA VAL A 150 16.35 -6.42 -1.12
C VAL A 150 16.36 -7.78 -1.80
N ARG A 151 15.20 -8.20 -2.29
CA ARG A 151 15.00 -9.50 -2.94
C ARG A 151 14.44 -9.30 -4.35
N PRO A 152 15.29 -9.28 -5.39
CA PRO A 152 14.82 -9.26 -6.77
C PRO A 152 13.94 -10.49 -7.08
N SER A 153 12.92 -10.32 -7.90
CA SER A 153 12.17 -11.47 -8.42
C SER A 153 13.02 -12.28 -9.41
N PRO A 154 12.76 -13.58 -9.60
CA PRO A 154 13.53 -14.40 -10.54
C PRO A 154 13.52 -13.89 -11.98
N ASP A 155 12.42 -13.25 -12.40
CA ASP A 155 12.29 -12.61 -13.72
C ASP A 155 12.92 -11.20 -13.79
N GLY A 156 13.46 -10.71 -12.68
CA GLY A 156 14.04 -9.38 -12.53
C GLY A 156 13.03 -8.23 -12.66
N ARG A 157 11.72 -8.46 -12.74
CA ARG A 157 10.70 -7.42 -13.00
C ARG A 157 10.22 -6.70 -11.74
N LEU A 158 10.49 -7.26 -10.57
CA LEU A 158 10.19 -6.68 -9.26
C LEU A 158 11.41 -6.76 -8.35
N ALA A 159 11.41 -5.93 -7.31
CA ALA A 159 12.27 -6.11 -6.15
C ALA A 159 11.44 -5.99 -4.87
N ARG A 160 11.47 -6.98 -4.00
CA ARG A 160 10.79 -6.96 -2.71
C ARG A 160 11.72 -6.37 -1.65
N LEU A 161 11.14 -5.59 -0.75
CA LEU A 161 11.77 -5.12 0.48
C LEU A 161 11.12 -5.82 1.67
N ASP A 162 11.94 -6.50 2.48
CA ASP A 162 11.54 -7.06 3.76
C ASP A 162 12.21 -6.25 4.87
N LEU A 163 11.42 -5.70 5.81
CA LEU A 163 11.96 -4.84 6.85
C LEU A 163 12.94 -5.64 7.72
N LYS A 164 14.21 -5.25 7.72
CA LYS A 164 15.26 -5.83 8.56
C LYS A 164 15.31 -5.12 9.91
N HIS A 165 15.30 -3.80 9.88
CA HIS A 165 15.38 -2.97 11.09
C HIS A 165 14.80 -1.58 10.81
N SER A 166 14.20 -0.95 11.81
CA SER A 166 13.93 0.48 11.80
C SER A 166 14.00 1.03 13.22
N THR A 167 14.40 2.29 13.36
CA THR A 167 14.35 2.97 14.66
C THR A 167 12.92 3.29 15.11
N LEU A 168 11.93 3.28 14.19
CA LEU A 168 10.54 3.64 14.49
C LEU A 168 9.55 2.51 14.19
N ALA A 169 9.68 1.84 13.05
CA ALA A 169 8.78 0.77 12.63
C ALA A 169 9.21 -0.59 13.22
N THR A 170 8.24 -1.46 13.52
CA THR A 170 8.51 -2.84 13.93
C THR A 170 8.24 -3.84 12.80
N HIS A 171 7.41 -3.48 11.82
CA HIS A 171 7.03 -4.34 10.70
C HIS A 171 6.93 -3.53 9.41
N GLY A 172 7.19 -4.18 8.27
CA GLY A 172 7.00 -3.53 6.98
C GLY A 172 7.25 -4.44 5.78
N TYR A 173 6.63 -4.07 4.67
CA TYR A 173 6.72 -4.71 3.38
C TYR A 173 6.86 -3.64 2.29
N GLY A 174 7.69 -3.92 1.28
CA GLY A 174 7.81 -3.06 0.12
C GLY A 174 7.96 -3.84 -1.18
N TYR A 175 7.52 -3.26 -2.29
CA TYR A 175 7.71 -3.83 -3.62
C TYR A 175 8.04 -2.73 -4.62
N GLY A 176 9.12 -2.95 -5.37
CA GLY A 176 9.73 -2.02 -6.29
C GLY A 176 9.63 -2.46 -7.73
N SER A 177 9.45 -1.49 -8.61
CA SER A 177 9.55 -1.62 -10.07
C SER A 177 10.01 -0.31 -10.69
N ASN A 178 10.13 -0.29 -12.01
CA ASN A 178 10.39 0.88 -12.83
C ASN A 178 9.12 1.45 -13.47
N ALA A 179 7.95 0.81 -13.28
CA ALA A 179 6.69 1.42 -13.66
C ALA A 179 6.44 2.70 -12.85
N ALA A 180 5.90 3.74 -13.50
CA ALA A 180 5.61 5.00 -12.82
C ALA A 180 4.58 4.79 -11.68
N ILE A 181 4.64 5.59 -10.61
CA ILE A 181 3.65 5.53 -9.52
C ILE A 181 2.23 5.88 -9.98
N SER A 182 2.11 6.61 -11.10
CA SER A 182 0.85 6.90 -11.78
C SER A 182 0.31 5.74 -12.61
N THR A 183 1.11 4.70 -12.83
CA THR A 183 0.65 3.48 -13.51
C THR A 183 -0.35 2.77 -12.62
N ARG A 184 -1.51 2.42 -13.16
CA ARG A 184 -2.51 1.58 -12.48
C ARG A 184 -3.06 0.50 -13.38
N ARG A 185 -3.63 -0.54 -12.78
CA ARG A 185 -4.41 -1.56 -13.49
C ARG A 185 -5.87 -1.50 -13.10
N ALA A 186 -6.75 -1.56 -14.11
CA ALA A 186 -8.18 -1.55 -13.92
C ALA A 186 -8.62 -2.75 -13.05
N MET A 187 -9.76 -2.63 -12.36
CA MET A 187 -10.30 -3.74 -11.56
C MET A 187 -10.61 -4.98 -12.40
N SER A 188 -10.89 -4.83 -13.69
CA SER A 188 -10.99 -5.96 -14.63
C SER A 188 -9.68 -6.74 -14.73
N SER A 189 -8.53 -6.06 -14.84
CA SER A 189 -7.20 -6.70 -14.86
C SER A 189 -6.86 -7.32 -13.51
N VAL A 190 -7.22 -6.66 -12.40
CA VAL A 190 -7.07 -7.22 -11.05
C VAL A 190 -7.86 -8.52 -10.91
N LYS A 191 -9.12 -8.53 -11.37
CA LYS A 191 -10.00 -9.69 -11.31
C LYS A 191 -9.52 -10.83 -12.21
N ALA A 192 -8.95 -10.49 -13.36
CA ALA A 192 -8.44 -11.43 -14.35
C ALA A 192 -7.01 -11.91 -14.04
N PHE A 193 -6.39 -11.46 -12.94
CA PHE A 193 -5.04 -11.87 -12.58
C PHE A 193 -4.96 -13.41 -12.46
N PRO A 194 -4.11 -14.07 -13.28
CA PRO A 194 -4.09 -15.54 -13.35
C PRO A 194 -3.29 -16.19 -12.22
N GLY A 195 -2.42 -15.44 -11.55
CA GLY A 195 -1.57 -15.95 -10.48
C GLY A 195 -2.31 -16.15 -9.15
N SER A 196 -1.68 -16.91 -8.26
CA SER A 196 -2.15 -17.09 -6.88
C SER A 196 -1.61 -15.97 -5.99
N LEU A 197 -2.51 -15.19 -5.40
CA LEU A 197 -2.13 -14.17 -4.42
C LEU A 197 -2.05 -14.75 -3.01
N ARG A 198 -0.98 -14.42 -2.29
CA ARG A 198 -0.76 -14.82 -0.90
C ARG A 198 -0.64 -13.60 0.00
N GLN A 199 -1.32 -13.65 1.14
CA GLN A 199 -1.29 -12.61 2.15
C GLN A 199 -0.31 -12.95 3.27
N ASP A 200 0.52 -11.96 3.60
CA ASP A 200 1.20 -11.85 4.88
C ASP A 200 0.65 -10.61 5.61
N LEU A 201 0.39 -10.73 6.91
CA LEU A 201 -0.24 -9.71 7.72
C LEU A 201 0.31 -9.79 9.14
N THR A 202 0.71 -8.63 9.67
CA THR A 202 0.79 -8.41 11.12
C THR A 202 -0.26 -7.39 11.50
N SER A 203 -1.18 -7.80 12.37
CA SER A 203 -2.29 -6.96 12.85
C SER A 203 -2.25 -6.81 14.36
N TRP A 204 -2.65 -5.64 14.83
CA TRP A 204 -2.99 -5.34 16.21
C TRP A 204 -4.50 -5.17 16.34
N ALA A 205 -5.10 -5.87 17.29
CA ALA A 205 -6.49 -5.68 17.70
C ALA A 205 -6.67 -6.07 19.17
N SER A 206 -7.39 -5.27 19.96
CA SER A 206 -7.70 -5.59 21.37
C SER A 206 -6.48 -5.96 22.21
N GLY A 207 -5.39 -5.21 22.03
CA GLY A 207 -4.14 -5.41 22.78
C GLY A 207 -3.32 -6.62 22.32
N LYS A 208 -3.76 -7.37 21.30
CA LYS A 208 -3.06 -8.56 20.81
C LYS A 208 -2.44 -8.28 19.45
N LEU A 209 -1.25 -8.84 19.24
CA LEU A 209 -0.66 -8.97 17.91
C LEU A 209 -0.98 -10.35 17.35
N VAL A 210 -1.39 -10.37 16.08
CA VAL A 210 -1.57 -11.57 15.30
C VAL A 210 -0.72 -11.42 14.06
N THR A 211 0.16 -12.39 13.84
CA THR A 211 0.93 -12.51 12.59
C THR A 211 0.44 -13.73 11.85
N SER A 212 0.15 -13.55 10.57
CA SER A 212 -0.20 -14.62 9.65
C SER A 212 0.66 -14.49 8.41
N GLY A 213 1.25 -15.60 7.98
CA GLY A 213 2.02 -15.68 6.75
C GLY A 213 1.40 -16.69 5.81
N ASN A 214 1.61 -16.49 4.51
CA ASN A 214 1.25 -17.43 3.46
C ASN A 214 -0.23 -17.79 3.40
N GLN A 215 -1.12 -16.89 3.80
CA GLN A 215 -2.55 -17.14 3.70
C GLN A 215 -3.00 -16.98 2.24
N PRO A 216 -3.76 -17.92 1.66
CA PRO A 216 -4.35 -17.70 0.35
C PRO A 216 -5.23 -16.45 0.37
N PHE A 217 -5.05 -15.54 -0.58
CA PHE A 217 -5.99 -14.45 -0.81
C PHE A 217 -6.91 -14.84 -1.96
N GLY A 218 -8.18 -15.14 -1.65
CA GLY A 218 -9.17 -15.62 -2.61
C GLY A 218 -9.70 -14.55 -3.55
N HIS A 219 -8.84 -13.84 -4.29
CA HIS A 219 -9.26 -12.80 -5.25
C HIS A 219 -10.19 -13.36 -6.33
N SER A 220 -10.05 -14.65 -6.66
CA SER A 220 -10.92 -15.36 -7.59
C SER A 220 -12.38 -15.39 -7.15
N ALA A 221 -12.68 -15.27 -5.84
CA ALA A 221 -14.02 -15.22 -5.28
C ALA A 221 -14.74 -13.87 -5.55
N PHE A 222 -13.97 -12.79 -5.75
CA PHE A 222 -14.53 -11.50 -6.11
C PHE A 222 -15.14 -11.54 -7.51
N ARG A 223 -16.13 -10.67 -7.74
CA ARG A 223 -16.80 -10.48 -9.03
C ARG A 223 -16.80 -9.01 -9.39
N ALA A 224 -16.62 -8.75 -10.68
CA ALA A 224 -16.73 -7.41 -11.21
C ALA A 224 -18.20 -7.01 -11.32
N CYS A 225 -18.49 -5.77 -10.98
CA CYS A 225 -19.75 -5.15 -11.33
C CYS A 225 -19.71 -4.74 -12.81
N ALA A 226 -20.85 -4.87 -13.49
CA ALA A 226 -20.97 -4.51 -14.90
C ALA A 226 -20.96 -2.99 -15.11
N ALA A 227 -21.62 -2.22 -14.23
CA ALA A 227 -21.70 -0.76 -14.35
C ALA A 227 -20.63 -0.05 -13.48
N THR A 228 -20.54 -0.39 -12.19
CA THR A 228 -19.52 0.13 -11.28
C THR A 228 -18.19 -0.61 -11.47
N THR A 229 -17.59 -0.43 -12.64
CA THR A 229 -16.34 -1.13 -13.04
C THR A 229 -15.12 -0.80 -12.17
N SER A 230 -15.23 0.22 -11.31
CA SER A 230 -14.24 0.54 -10.28
C SER A 230 -14.30 -0.38 -9.06
N CYS A 231 -15.29 -1.26 -8.96
CA CYS A 231 -15.58 -2.07 -7.78
C CYS A 231 -15.62 -3.57 -8.11
N LEU A 232 -14.99 -4.35 -7.24
CA LEU A 232 -15.14 -5.80 -7.15
C LEU A 232 -15.80 -6.14 -5.83
N THR A 233 -16.72 -7.10 -5.81
CA THR A 233 -17.43 -7.47 -4.59
C THR A 233 -17.42 -8.98 -4.35
N TYR A 234 -17.54 -9.36 -3.08
CA TYR A 234 -17.67 -10.75 -2.65
C TYR A 234 -18.60 -10.82 -1.43
N LEU A 235 -19.64 -11.66 -1.49
CA LEU A 235 -20.42 -12.02 -0.32
C LEU A 235 -19.93 -13.38 0.14
N GLN A 236 -19.16 -13.40 1.23
CA GLN A 236 -18.80 -14.66 1.85
C GLN A 236 -20.06 -15.27 2.48
N PRO A 237 -20.41 -16.54 2.20
CA PRO A 237 -21.56 -17.20 2.79
C PRO A 237 -21.44 -17.29 4.32
N SER A 238 -22.59 -17.41 4.98
CA SER A 238 -22.63 -17.72 6.40
C SER A 238 -21.93 -19.04 6.71
N SER A 239 -21.27 -19.10 7.86
CA SER A 239 -20.75 -20.32 8.47
C SER A 239 -20.64 -20.14 9.98
N ARG A 240 -20.74 -21.25 10.71
CA ARG A 240 -20.59 -21.24 12.18
C ARG A 240 -19.26 -20.65 12.68
N GLY A 241 -18.22 -20.61 11.85
CA GLY A 241 -16.91 -20.07 12.16
C GLY A 241 -16.72 -18.59 11.83
N ALA A 242 -17.58 -18.00 11.01
CA ALA A 242 -17.49 -16.59 10.64
C ALA A 242 -18.31 -15.72 11.59
N CYS A 243 -17.84 -14.49 11.85
CA CYS A 243 -18.61 -13.44 12.55
C CYS A 243 -19.35 -13.97 13.78
N GLN A 244 -18.63 -14.68 14.64
CA GLN A 244 -19.19 -15.49 15.71
C GLN A 244 -19.90 -14.63 16.75
N LYS A 245 -20.77 -15.25 17.56
CA LYS A 245 -21.46 -14.56 18.66
C LYS A 245 -20.54 -13.75 19.58
N SER A 246 -19.33 -14.26 19.84
CA SER A 246 -18.29 -13.60 20.65
C SER A 246 -17.60 -12.44 19.94
N GLY A 247 -17.72 -12.34 18.61
CA GLY A 247 -17.16 -11.28 17.77
C GLY A 247 -18.07 -10.05 17.62
N GLY A 248 -19.05 -9.87 18.52
CA GLY A 248 -19.97 -8.74 18.50
C GLY A 248 -21.32 -8.99 17.80
N CYS A 249 -21.65 -10.25 17.51
CA CYS A 249 -22.94 -10.64 16.92
C CYS A 249 -23.73 -11.64 17.79
N PRO A 250 -24.08 -11.29 19.04
CA PRO A 250 -24.62 -12.25 20.00
C PRO A 250 -25.98 -12.86 19.62
N LYS A 251 -26.80 -12.18 18.81
CA LYS A 251 -28.14 -12.63 18.40
C LYS A 251 -28.15 -13.33 17.05
N TYR A 252 -27.31 -12.85 16.12
CA TYR A 252 -27.35 -13.30 14.72
C TYR A 252 -26.09 -14.01 14.23
N GLY A 253 -24.96 -13.91 14.93
CA GLY A 253 -23.65 -14.33 14.43
C GLY A 253 -23.44 -15.84 14.32
N GLY A 254 -22.25 -16.23 13.89
CA GLY A 254 -21.85 -17.64 13.81
C GLY A 254 -21.98 -18.34 15.16
N GLY A 255 -22.60 -19.52 15.15
CA GLY A 255 -22.88 -20.31 16.36
C GLY A 255 -24.12 -19.89 17.13
N THR A 256 -24.92 -18.95 16.62
CA THR A 256 -26.30 -18.70 17.07
C THR A 256 -27.29 -19.54 16.24
N ARG A 257 -28.56 -19.57 16.66
CA ARG A 257 -29.62 -20.26 15.89
C ARG A 257 -29.83 -19.64 14.48
N PRO A 258 -29.82 -18.30 14.30
CA PRO A 258 -29.95 -17.70 12.97
C PRO A 258 -28.75 -17.89 12.03
N ASP A 259 -27.51 -17.94 12.57
CA ASP A 259 -26.26 -18.07 11.80
C ASP A 259 -26.15 -17.13 10.57
N ILE A 260 -26.47 -15.85 10.75
CA ILE A 260 -26.34 -14.80 9.74
C ILE A 260 -24.93 -14.19 9.81
N SER A 261 -23.94 -15.03 9.56
CA SER A 261 -22.51 -14.78 9.72
C SER A 261 -21.78 -14.38 8.43
N SER A 262 -22.52 -14.16 7.34
CA SER A 262 -21.95 -13.73 6.05
C SER A 262 -21.11 -12.45 6.16
N ILE A 263 -20.08 -12.33 5.31
CA ILE A 263 -19.17 -11.17 5.28
C ILE A 263 -19.33 -10.44 3.96
N GLN A 264 -19.55 -9.14 4.04
CA GLN A 264 -19.66 -8.22 2.92
C GLN A 264 -18.26 -7.72 2.56
N TYR A 265 -17.71 -8.08 1.40
CA TYR A 265 -16.42 -7.60 0.91
C TYR A 265 -16.56 -6.69 -0.31
N TYR A 266 -15.79 -5.60 -0.30
CA TYR A 266 -15.70 -4.62 -1.38
C TYR A 266 -14.22 -4.29 -1.61
N LEU A 267 -13.77 -4.40 -2.85
CA LEU A 267 -12.45 -3.98 -3.29
C LEU A 267 -12.65 -2.93 -4.38
N THR A 268 -12.33 -1.68 -4.09
CA THR A 268 -12.60 -0.57 -5.02
C THR A 268 -11.36 0.25 -5.32
N MET A 269 -11.31 0.77 -6.54
CA MET A 269 -10.39 1.81 -6.95
C MET A 269 -10.66 3.11 -6.18
N ILE A 270 -9.59 3.72 -5.66
CA ILE A 270 -9.65 5.05 -5.03
C ILE A 270 -9.24 6.14 -6.01
N SER A 271 -8.24 5.88 -6.84
CA SER A 271 -7.69 6.87 -7.78
C SER A 271 -7.58 6.31 -9.18
N LYS A 272 -7.95 7.12 -10.17
CA LYS A 272 -7.72 6.81 -11.59
C LYS A 272 -6.29 7.12 -12.03
N SER A 273 -5.55 7.91 -11.27
CA SER A 273 -4.25 8.47 -11.65
C SER A 273 -3.06 7.85 -10.92
N ASP A 274 -3.30 6.91 -10.00
CA ASP A 274 -2.26 6.24 -9.24
C ASP A 274 -2.69 4.84 -8.79
N ARG A 275 -1.82 4.17 -8.02
CA ARG A 275 -1.95 2.78 -7.57
C ARG A 275 -2.94 2.54 -6.42
N ARG A 276 -3.74 3.52 -6.00
CA ARG A 276 -4.58 3.38 -4.80
C ARG A 276 -5.88 2.63 -5.07
N ASP A 277 -6.08 1.60 -4.26
CA ASP A 277 -7.32 0.85 -4.09
C ASP A 277 -7.66 0.77 -2.58
N THR A 278 -8.82 0.24 -2.22
CA THR A 278 -9.15 -0.07 -0.82
C THR A 278 -9.93 -1.37 -0.74
N LEU A 279 -9.67 -2.15 0.31
CA LEU A 279 -10.46 -3.31 0.69
C LEU A 279 -11.26 -2.98 1.95
N TRP A 280 -12.58 -3.04 1.83
CA TRP A 280 -13.51 -2.83 2.94
C TRP A 280 -14.32 -4.09 3.18
N HIS A 281 -14.46 -4.48 4.44
CA HIS A 281 -15.40 -5.54 4.79
C HIS A 281 -15.97 -5.44 6.20
N TRP A 282 -17.09 -6.12 6.37
CA TRP A 282 -17.83 -6.20 7.63
C TRP A 282 -18.82 -7.36 7.63
N CYS A 283 -19.21 -7.81 8.83
CA CYS A 283 -20.14 -8.91 9.03
C CYS A 283 -21.60 -8.46 8.89
N THR A 284 -22.42 -9.19 8.12
CA THR A 284 -23.85 -8.87 7.94
C THR A 284 -24.60 -8.79 9.27
N CYS A 285 -24.32 -9.69 10.21
CA CYS A 285 -24.91 -9.67 11.55
C CYS A 285 -24.69 -8.34 12.28
N LEU A 286 -23.55 -7.66 12.12
CA LEU A 286 -23.27 -6.42 12.85
C LEU A 286 -24.24 -5.29 12.45
N ALA A 287 -24.65 -5.26 11.18
CA ALA A 287 -25.69 -4.34 10.75
C ALA A 287 -27.05 -4.73 11.34
N MET A 288 -27.36 -6.03 11.39
CA MET A 288 -28.62 -6.53 11.97
C MET A 288 -28.73 -6.29 13.48
N GLU A 289 -27.65 -6.44 14.25
CA GLU A 289 -27.62 -6.10 15.68
C GLU A 289 -27.97 -4.63 15.93
N ARG A 290 -27.74 -3.77 14.93
CA ARG A 290 -28.00 -2.32 14.99
C ARG A 290 -29.28 -1.89 14.26
N GLY A 291 -30.00 -2.83 13.64
CA GLY A 291 -31.17 -2.48 12.81
C GLY A 291 -30.81 -1.69 11.55
N GLU A 292 -29.59 -1.82 11.05
CA GLU A 292 -29.06 -1.06 9.91
C GLU A 292 -28.99 -1.92 8.63
N PHE A 293 -29.13 -1.28 7.46
CA PHE A 293 -28.85 -1.92 6.18
C PHE A 293 -27.34 -1.94 5.88
N CYS A 294 -26.65 -0.83 6.07
CA CYS A 294 -25.20 -0.75 5.93
C CYS A 294 -24.58 -0.60 7.32
N TYR A 295 -23.61 -1.46 7.66
CA TYR A 295 -22.96 -1.36 8.96
C TYR A 295 -22.15 -0.06 9.08
N THR A 296 -22.52 0.79 10.03
CA THR A 296 -21.85 2.08 10.27
C THR A 296 -20.81 2.04 11.41
N GLY A 297 -20.68 0.90 12.09
CA GLY A 297 -19.75 0.72 13.21
C GLY A 297 -18.30 0.50 12.80
N ASN A 298 -17.54 -0.19 13.66
CA ASN A 298 -16.10 -0.41 13.45
C ASN A 298 -15.82 -1.50 12.42
N SER A 299 -15.98 -1.18 11.13
CA SER A 299 -15.68 -2.09 10.01
C SER A 299 -14.19 -2.10 9.64
N HIS A 300 -13.74 -3.17 8.99
CA HIS A 300 -12.37 -3.31 8.50
C HIS A 300 -12.12 -2.48 7.24
N VAL A 301 -11.38 -1.37 7.36
CA VAL A 301 -10.93 -0.56 6.21
C VAL A 301 -9.44 -0.77 5.97
N LYS A 302 -9.09 -1.18 4.75
CA LYS A 302 -7.72 -1.48 4.35
C LYS A 302 -7.34 -0.70 3.09
N PRO A 303 -6.79 0.53 3.22
CA PRO A 303 -6.09 1.20 2.14
C PRO A 303 -5.02 0.29 1.50
N LEU A 304 -4.96 0.26 0.17
CA LEU A 304 -4.05 -0.57 -0.62
C LEU A 304 -3.31 0.25 -1.67
N MET A 305 -2.09 -0.17 -1.99
CA MET A 305 -1.31 0.31 -3.13
C MET A 305 -0.97 -0.89 -4.02
N GLN A 306 -1.37 -0.85 -5.30
CA GLN A 306 -1.07 -1.91 -6.26
C GLN A 306 0.45 -2.14 -6.38
N ILE A 307 0.84 -3.40 -6.42
CA ILE A 307 2.16 -3.84 -6.85
C ILE A 307 2.07 -4.03 -8.37
N ILE A 308 2.90 -3.30 -9.10
CA ILE A 308 2.95 -3.31 -10.55
C ILE A 308 4.40 -3.53 -10.96
N ASP A 309 4.67 -4.52 -11.79
CA ASP A 309 6.03 -4.84 -12.24
C ASP A 309 6.53 -3.94 -13.39
N ASP A 310 7.76 -4.15 -13.83
CA ASP A 310 8.38 -3.37 -14.91
C ASP A 310 7.65 -3.43 -16.25
N THR A 311 6.88 -4.49 -16.52
CA THR A 311 6.03 -4.61 -17.72
C THR A 311 4.68 -3.91 -17.54
N GLY A 312 4.46 -3.36 -16.34
CA GLY A 312 3.19 -2.82 -15.90
C GLY A 312 2.22 -3.90 -15.43
N ALA A 313 2.55 -5.19 -15.37
CA ALA A 313 1.57 -6.20 -14.95
C ALA A 313 1.19 -6.02 -13.48
N PHE A 314 -0.08 -6.28 -13.13
CA PHE A 314 -0.54 -6.29 -11.74
C PHE A 314 0.01 -7.54 -11.02
N ARG A 315 0.52 -7.38 -9.81
CA ARG A 315 1.18 -8.44 -9.02
C ARG A 315 0.66 -8.54 -7.58
N GLY A 316 -0.37 -7.76 -7.23
CA GLY A 316 -0.95 -7.73 -5.89
C GLY A 316 -1.00 -6.33 -5.27
N TRP A 317 -0.93 -6.25 -3.95
CA TRP A 317 -0.95 -5.01 -3.15
C TRP A 317 0.00 -5.06 -1.96
N VAL A 318 0.49 -3.90 -1.56
CA VAL A 318 0.80 -3.66 -0.14
C VAL A 318 -0.35 -2.87 0.47
N GLY A 319 -0.59 -3.01 1.76
CA GLY A 319 -1.72 -2.38 2.42
C GLY A 319 -1.51 -2.11 3.89
N ALA A 320 -2.37 -1.28 4.43
CA ALA A 320 -2.48 -1.07 5.87
C ALA A 320 -3.93 -1.25 6.29
N GLU A 321 -4.18 -1.81 7.48
CA GLU A 321 -5.47 -1.64 8.13
C GLU A 321 -5.41 -0.44 9.07
N ALA A 322 -6.41 0.43 9.00
CA ALA A 322 -6.51 1.63 9.82
C ALA A 322 -7.97 1.85 10.24
N SER A 323 -8.52 0.87 10.96
CA SER A 323 -9.91 0.82 11.40
C SER A 323 -10.02 1.39 12.80
N PHE A 324 -10.26 2.70 12.89
CA PHE A 324 -10.44 3.37 14.18
C PHE A 324 -11.90 3.30 14.64
N SER A 325 -12.09 2.87 15.89
CA SER A 325 -13.36 2.96 16.59
C SER A 325 -13.66 4.41 16.97
N THR A 326 -14.93 4.78 17.10
CA THR A 326 -15.34 6.06 17.70
C THR A 326 -15.29 6.02 19.22
N GLY A 327 -15.23 4.83 19.82
CA GLY A 327 -15.11 4.63 21.26
C GLY A 327 -13.66 4.44 21.72
N SER A 328 -13.41 3.32 22.41
CA SER A 328 -12.11 3.00 23.00
C SER A 328 -11.04 2.65 21.96
N ARG A 329 -9.82 3.15 22.17
CA ARG A 329 -8.64 2.77 21.37
C ARG A 329 -8.32 1.27 21.44
N ALA A 330 -8.75 0.60 22.52
CA ALA A 330 -8.64 -0.86 22.66
C ALA A 330 -9.40 -1.61 21.55
N THR A 331 -10.36 -0.97 20.91
CA THR A 331 -11.18 -1.56 19.84
C THR A 331 -10.72 -1.17 18.44
N ASP A 332 -9.67 -0.35 18.32
CA ASP A 332 -9.07 -0.06 17.03
C ASP A 332 -8.44 -1.33 16.43
N MET A 333 -8.34 -1.37 15.11
CA MET A 333 -7.64 -2.43 14.39
C MET A 333 -6.64 -1.80 13.43
N LEU A 334 -5.37 -2.16 13.60
CA LEU A 334 -4.27 -1.67 12.77
C LEU A 334 -3.52 -2.85 12.20
N ALA A 335 -3.06 -2.76 10.96
CA ALA A 335 -2.24 -3.82 10.38
C ALA A 335 -1.31 -3.29 9.31
N VAL A 336 -0.20 -3.98 9.12
CA VAL A 336 0.57 -3.93 7.88
C VAL A 336 0.36 -5.24 7.14
N LEU A 337 0.17 -5.18 5.83
CA LEU A 337 0.00 -6.37 5.01
C LEU A 337 0.65 -6.22 3.63
N ARG A 338 0.91 -7.39 3.04
CA ARG A 338 1.12 -7.56 1.60
C ARG A 338 0.24 -8.69 1.11
N ILE A 339 -0.26 -8.56 -0.11
CA ILE A 339 -0.97 -9.56 -0.87
C ILE A 339 -0.24 -9.66 -2.20
N SER A 340 0.54 -10.70 -2.45
CA SER A 340 1.42 -10.74 -3.63
C SER A 340 1.57 -12.15 -4.17
N ASP A 341 1.91 -12.26 -5.45
CA ASP A 341 2.34 -13.52 -6.08
C ASP A 341 3.85 -13.78 -5.90
N PHE A 342 4.61 -12.78 -5.46
CA PHE A 342 6.06 -12.85 -5.27
C PHE A 342 6.45 -12.66 -3.79
N ARG A 343 7.22 -13.61 -3.25
CA ARG A 343 7.75 -13.66 -1.88
C ARG A 343 9.12 -14.34 -1.82
#